data_AF-A0A8C9EIK5-F1
#
_entry.id   AF-A0A8C9EIK5-F1
#
_cell.length_a   1.000
_cell.length_b   1.000
_cell.length_c   1.000
_cell.angle_alpha   90.00
_cell.angle_beta   90.00
_cell.angle_gamma   90.00
#
_symmetry.space_group_name_H-M   'P 1'
#
loop_
_entity.id
_entity.type
_entity.pdbx_description
1 polymer ?
#
loop_
_entity_poly.entity_id
_entity_poly.type
_entity_poly.pdbx_seq_one_letter_code
_entity_poly.pdbx_strand_id
1 'polypeptide(L)'
;ICWLFGGHIQLTECVLQNDHFLQLLISDSVETAVPMMSVLHSILGVNSSVLLQVDEEILHSVLDELVYKLSSSTNPVIGNAATKLLLLIAKFCKQLLELLATRYKGLNVLLSKQWTGKGFDRDLSQLLDLLYLEQSNGKGEMQRQHQAACVIQAAWKGFQTRKRLKKLPQAVTALQRSFRAKREQELQLLKKQKEDEALKLQMQLQRRKAMRLFHERQLALLEIIHPSQINKHMQEMEVKSALTIQRFWRGYRARKNVHQQKQSLREYKAAVIIQRAACRFLEKRRRKRTLSSWKDPRGLTDEQRVALQQKVDDYIKLHPASQMSEEMSKELHMQAQEKLAQFLLRSRLDQRAAQRRETLLAQVNTDVELLMNAPQLAESTEKDLAVFMSRSVPVATKAKESHSAMLKYARWPWWKKLGDEFEEDDVIPDDTLNAELGSLFIGGRKSL
;
A
#
# COMPACT_ATOMS: atom_id res chain seq x y z
N ILE A 1 -44.21 -11.78 -59.60
CA ILE A 1 -43.94 -12.00 -58.15
C ILE A 1 -44.14 -10.70 -57.36
N CYS A 2 -43.56 -9.56 -57.77
CA CYS A 2 -43.64 -8.29 -57.02
C CYS A 2 -45.07 -7.78 -56.73
N TRP A 3 -46.06 -8.07 -57.56
CA TRP A 3 -47.47 -7.69 -57.34
C TRP A 3 -48.17 -8.45 -56.21
N LEU A 4 -47.68 -9.65 -55.83
CA LEU A 4 -48.29 -10.47 -54.77
C LEU A 4 -48.06 -9.87 -53.38
N PHE A 5 -46.93 -9.21 -53.16
CA PHE A 5 -46.57 -8.63 -51.86
C PHE A 5 -47.38 -7.37 -51.55
N GLY A 6 -47.86 -6.65 -52.57
CA GLY A 6 -48.76 -5.50 -52.41
C GLY A 6 -50.15 -5.85 -51.88
N GLY A 7 -50.64 -7.07 -52.16
CA GLY A 7 -51.96 -7.55 -51.70
C GLY A 7 -51.93 -8.39 -50.41
N HIS A 8 -50.78 -8.98 -50.07
CA HIS A 8 -50.63 -9.88 -48.92
C HIS A 8 -49.39 -9.52 -48.09
N ILE A 9 -49.55 -8.55 -47.19
CA ILE A 9 -48.48 -8.04 -46.32
C ILE A 9 -47.89 -9.14 -45.42
N GLN A 10 -48.71 -10.10 -44.97
CA GLN A 10 -48.27 -11.23 -44.13
C GLN A 10 -47.24 -12.14 -44.80
N LEU A 11 -47.22 -12.20 -46.14
CA LEU A 11 -46.23 -13.00 -46.88
C LEU A 11 -44.82 -12.37 -46.86
N THR A 12 -44.70 -11.08 -46.54
CA THR A 12 -43.40 -10.40 -46.50
C THR A 12 -42.52 -10.88 -45.35
N GLU A 13 -43.13 -11.18 -44.20
CA GLU A 13 -42.47 -11.76 -43.03
C GLU A 13 -42.06 -13.22 -43.29
N CYS A 14 -42.98 -14.04 -43.80
CA CYS A 14 -42.73 -15.44 -44.13
C CYS A 14 -41.63 -15.65 -45.18
N VAL A 15 -41.43 -14.69 -46.10
CA VAL A 15 -40.37 -14.78 -47.12
C VAL A 15 -39.00 -14.42 -46.54
N LEU A 16 -38.92 -13.44 -45.63
CA LEU A 16 -37.65 -13.08 -44.98
C LEU A 16 -37.21 -14.12 -43.95
N GLN A 17 -38.14 -14.85 -43.33
CA GLN A 17 -37.87 -15.98 -42.44
C GLN A 17 -37.56 -17.30 -43.18
N ASN A 18 -37.65 -17.33 -44.51
CA ASN A 18 -37.43 -18.55 -45.27
C ASN A 18 -35.94 -18.77 -45.57
N ASP A 19 -35.38 -19.85 -45.03
CA ASP A 19 -33.97 -20.23 -45.24
C ASP A 19 -33.58 -20.38 -46.71
N HIS A 20 -34.49 -20.85 -47.57
CA HIS A 20 -34.22 -20.99 -49.00
C HIS A 20 -34.11 -19.63 -49.69
N PHE A 21 -34.85 -18.62 -49.23
CA PHE A 21 -34.73 -17.26 -49.76
C PHE A 21 -33.39 -16.64 -49.36
N LEU A 22 -32.97 -16.81 -48.10
CA LEU A 22 -31.66 -16.36 -47.62
C LEU A 22 -30.51 -17.07 -48.37
N GLN A 23 -30.61 -18.37 -48.60
CA GLN A 23 -29.63 -19.14 -49.41
C GLN A 23 -29.56 -18.65 -50.86
N LEU A 24 -30.71 -18.31 -51.47
CA LEU A 24 -30.75 -17.76 -52.82
C LEU A 24 -30.20 -16.32 -52.88
N LEU A 25 -30.36 -15.55 -51.82
CA LEU A 25 -29.78 -14.21 -51.69
C LEU A 25 -28.25 -14.29 -51.53
N ILE A 26 -27.73 -15.30 -50.81
CA ILE A 26 -26.28 -15.52 -50.60
C ILE A 26 -25.57 -16.01 -51.88
N SER A 27 -26.30 -16.52 -52.87
CA SER A 27 -25.71 -16.98 -54.14
C SER A 27 -24.89 -15.89 -54.85
N ASP A 28 -23.68 -16.24 -55.33
CA ASP A 28 -22.76 -15.36 -56.07
C ASP A 28 -23.14 -15.20 -57.56
N SER A 29 -24.13 -15.94 -58.02
CA SER A 29 -24.61 -15.91 -59.39
C SER A 29 -25.34 -14.60 -59.68
N VAL A 30 -24.89 -13.83 -60.68
CA VAL A 30 -25.52 -12.54 -61.07
C VAL A 30 -26.97 -12.73 -61.48
N GLU A 31 -27.28 -13.87 -62.12
CA GLU A 31 -28.60 -14.21 -62.65
C GLU A 31 -29.60 -14.58 -61.55
N THR A 32 -29.13 -14.99 -60.37
CA THR A 32 -29.98 -15.30 -59.19
C THR A 32 -30.01 -14.16 -58.19
N ALA A 33 -28.87 -13.51 -57.94
CA ALA A 33 -28.75 -12.43 -56.96
C ALA A 33 -29.55 -11.18 -57.34
N VAL A 34 -29.56 -10.78 -58.62
CA VAL A 34 -30.28 -9.58 -59.07
C VAL A 34 -31.80 -9.74 -58.93
N PRO A 35 -32.42 -10.85 -59.37
CA PRO A 35 -33.83 -11.11 -59.09
C PRO A 35 -34.15 -11.17 -57.59
N MET A 36 -33.32 -11.81 -56.76
CA MET A 36 -33.58 -11.90 -55.31
C MET A 36 -33.49 -10.53 -54.62
N MET A 37 -32.50 -9.70 -54.98
CA MET A 37 -32.43 -8.30 -54.50
C MET A 37 -33.63 -7.47 -55.00
N SER A 38 -34.15 -7.73 -56.20
CA SER A 38 -35.35 -7.04 -56.71
C SER A 38 -36.63 -7.44 -55.96
N VAL A 39 -36.72 -8.72 -55.54
CA VAL A 39 -37.78 -9.22 -54.67
C VAL A 39 -37.66 -8.58 -53.29
N LEU A 40 -36.46 -8.53 -52.71
CA LEU A 40 -36.18 -7.88 -51.43
C LEU A 40 -36.50 -6.38 -51.50
N HIS A 41 -36.18 -5.72 -52.61
CA HIS A 41 -36.51 -4.31 -52.84
C HIS A 41 -38.02 -4.08 -52.91
N SER A 42 -38.75 -5.01 -53.54
CA SER A 42 -40.22 -4.96 -53.59
C SER A 42 -40.84 -5.21 -52.22
N ILE A 43 -40.29 -6.13 -51.43
CA ILE A 43 -40.72 -6.41 -50.05
C ILE A 43 -40.53 -5.17 -49.17
N LEU A 44 -39.32 -4.59 -49.17
CA LEU A 44 -39.00 -3.40 -48.38
C LEU A 44 -39.73 -2.14 -48.85
N GLY A 45 -40.06 -2.06 -50.14
CA GLY A 45 -40.85 -0.97 -50.70
C GLY A 45 -42.34 -1.01 -50.28
N VAL A 46 -42.90 -2.20 -50.08
CA VAL A 46 -44.31 -2.38 -49.68
C VAL A 46 -44.48 -2.39 -48.17
N ASN A 47 -43.58 -3.04 -47.42
CA ASN A 47 -43.62 -3.11 -45.97
C ASN A 47 -42.20 -3.04 -45.39
N SER A 48 -41.74 -1.83 -45.10
CA SER A 48 -40.43 -1.60 -44.49
C SER A 48 -40.38 -1.93 -43.00
N SER A 49 -41.54 -1.99 -42.30
CA SER A 49 -41.64 -2.37 -40.88
C SER A 49 -41.30 -3.83 -40.57
N VAL A 50 -41.27 -4.71 -41.59
CA VAL A 50 -40.90 -6.12 -41.41
C VAL A 50 -39.48 -6.26 -40.84
N LEU A 51 -38.58 -5.33 -41.18
CA LEU A 51 -37.19 -5.35 -40.69
C LEU A 51 -37.06 -5.12 -39.18
N LEU A 52 -38.08 -4.60 -38.52
CA LEU A 52 -38.12 -4.46 -37.05
C LEU A 52 -38.88 -5.62 -36.37
N GLN A 53 -39.59 -6.44 -37.13
CA GLN A 53 -40.37 -7.58 -36.66
C GLN A 53 -39.62 -8.91 -36.79
N VAL A 54 -38.66 -8.97 -37.71
CA VAL A 54 -37.79 -10.12 -37.96
C VAL A 54 -36.65 -10.18 -36.94
N ASP A 55 -36.23 -11.39 -36.57
CA ASP A 55 -35.13 -11.63 -35.62
C ASP A 55 -33.83 -10.90 -36.02
N GLU A 56 -33.09 -10.42 -35.02
CA GLU A 56 -31.83 -9.69 -35.22
C GLU A 56 -30.80 -10.49 -36.03
N GLU A 57 -30.78 -11.82 -35.90
CA GLU A 57 -29.86 -12.69 -36.66
C GLU A 57 -30.14 -12.66 -38.17
N ILE A 58 -31.41 -12.69 -38.55
CA ILE A 58 -31.84 -12.65 -39.95
C ILE A 58 -31.59 -11.25 -40.52
N LEU A 59 -31.90 -10.19 -39.76
CA LEU A 59 -31.60 -8.81 -40.15
C LEU A 59 -30.10 -8.62 -40.41
N HIS A 60 -29.24 -9.11 -39.51
CA HIS A 60 -27.80 -9.05 -39.69
C HIS A 60 -27.34 -9.86 -40.91
N SER A 61 -27.90 -11.04 -41.15
CA SER A 61 -27.53 -11.85 -42.33
C SER A 61 -27.83 -11.15 -43.66
N VAL A 62 -28.98 -10.47 -43.75
CA VAL A 62 -29.37 -9.68 -44.92
C VAL A 62 -28.44 -8.47 -45.10
N LEU A 63 -28.12 -7.77 -44.02
CA LEU A 63 -27.20 -6.62 -44.07
C LEU A 63 -25.77 -7.03 -44.40
N ASP A 64 -25.28 -8.12 -43.80
CA ASP A 64 -23.95 -8.68 -44.04
C ASP A 64 -23.82 -9.09 -45.51
N GLU A 65 -24.86 -9.72 -46.08
CA GLU A 65 -24.87 -10.12 -47.48
C GLU A 65 -24.92 -8.91 -48.44
N LEU A 66 -25.72 -7.88 -48.15
CA LEU A 66 -25.77 -6.66 -48.98
C LEU A 66 -24.44 -5.90 -48.97
N VAL A 67 -23.78 -5.81 -47.81
CA VAL A 67 -22.46 -5.19 -47.68
C VAL A 67 -21.39 -6.06 -48.33
N TYR A 68 -21.49 -7.39 -48.21
CA TYR A 68 -20.59 -8.32 -48.88
C TYR A 68 -20.68 -8.17 -50.41
N LYS A 69 -21.87 -8.19 -51.00
CA LYS A 69 -22.08 -7.99 -52.45
C LYS A 69 -21.58 -6.63 -52.94
N LEU A 70 -21.62 -5.59 -52.11
CA LEU A 70 -21.01 -4.29 -52.43
C LEU A 70 -19.48 -4.30 -52.38
N SER A 71 -18.89 -5.19 -51.58
CA SER A 71 -17.44 -5.34 -51.48
C SER A 71 -16.84 -6.30 -52.51
N SER A 72 -17.57 -7.37 -52.86
CA SER A 72 -17.10 -8.46 -53.71
C SER A 72 -17.42 -8.27 -55.20
N SER A 73 -18.53 -7.59 -55.52
CA SER A 73 -18.94 -7.42 -56.91
C SER A 73 -18.32 -6.18 -57.56
N THR A 74 -17.94 -6.29 -58.83
CA THR A 74 -17.54 -5.16 -59.68
C THR A 74 -18.67 -4.70 -60.61
N ASN A 75 -19.78 -5.45 -60.66
CA ASN A 75 -20.90 -5.23 -61.57
C ASN A 75 -21.77 -4.03 -61.10
N PRO A 76 -21.96 -2.99 -61.93
CA PRO A 76 -22.75 -1.82 -61.57
C PRO A 76 -24.22 -2.14 -61.26
N VAL A 77 -24.78 -3.22 -61.82
CA VAL A 77 -26.18 -3.62 -61.59
C VAL A 77 -26.37 -4.15 -60.15
N ILE A 78 -25.43 -4.94 -59.66
CA ILE A 78 -25.43 -5.48 -58.29
C ILE A 78 -25.18 -4.34 -57.29
N GLY A 79 -24.20 -3.48 -57.57
CA GLY A 79 -23.91 -2.32 -56.73
C GLY A 79 -25.09 -1.35 -56.62
N ASN A 80 -25.79 -1.08 -57.73
CA ASN A 80 -26.99 -0.23 -57.74
C ASN A 80 -28.14 -0.87 -56.94
N ALA A 81 -28.39 -2.17 -57.11
CA ALA A 81 -29.43 -2.87 -56.36
C ALA A 81 -29.15 -2.87 -54.84
N ALA A 82 -27.92 -3.20 -54.44
CA ALA A 82 -27.53 -3.23 -53.03
C ALA A 82 -27.48 -1.83 -52.39
N THR A 83 -26.99 -0.81 -53.08
CA THR A 83 -27.01 0.58 -52.57
C THR A 83 -28.43 1.13 -52.42
N LYS A 84 -29.34 0.83 -53.35
CA LYS A 84 -30.77 1.19 -53.23
C LYS A 84 -31.44 0.50 -52.04
N LEU A 85 -31.12 -0.77 -51.81
CA LEU A 85 -31.62 -1.52 -50.66
C LEU A 85 -31.11 -0.92 -49.35
N LEU A 86 -29.81 -0.67 -49.24
CA LEU A 86 -29.24 -0.01 -48.05
C LEU A 86 -29.79 1.40 -47.84
N LEU A 87 -30.05 2.15 -48.91
CA LEU A 87 -30.67 3.48 -48.83
C LEU A 87 -32.12 3.40 -48.33
N LEU A 88 -32.90 2.41 -48.77
CA LEU A 88 -34.25 2.20 -48.25
C LEU A 88 -34.23 1.83 -46.76
N ILE A 89 -33.31 0.95 -46.36
CA ILE A 89 -33.12 0.54 -44.96
C ILE A 89 -32.71 1.75 -44.10
N ALA A 90 -31.75 2.54 -44.57
CA ALA A 90 -31.25 3.73 -43.88
C ALA A 90 -32.32 4.83 -43.73
N LYS A 91 -33.22 4.97 -44.70
CA LYS A 91 -34.34 5.92 -44.65
C LYS A 91 -35.47 5.49 -43.72
N PHE A 92 -35.61 4.19 -43.46
CA PHE A 92 -36.74 3.65 -42.73
C PHE A 92 -36.68 3.93 -41.21
N CYS A 93 -35.54 3.72 -40.56
CA CYS A 93 -35.42 3.93 -39.11
C CYS A 93 -34.01 4.40 -38.70
N LYS A 94 -33.96 5.37 -37.77
CA LYS A 94 -32.70 5.87 -37.20
C LYS A 94 -31.89 4.77 -36.49
N GLN A 95 -32.57 3.80 -35.85
CA GLN A 95 -31.91 2.66 -35.20
C GLN A 95 -31.15 1.78 -36.21
N LEU A 96 -31.72 1.54 -37.40
CA LEU A 96 -31.06 0.78 -38.46
C LEU A 96 -29.86 1.55 -39.05
N LEU A 97 -29.95 2.88 -39.12
CA LEU A 97 -28.83 3.75 -39.51
C LEU A 97 -27.69 3.70 -38.47
N GLU A 98 -28.02 3.71 -37.17
CA GLU A 98 -27.05 3.54 -36.09
C GLU A 98 -26.40 2.14 -36.14
N LEU A 99 -27.16 1.07 -36.42
CA LEU A 99 -26.63 -0.28 -36.61
C LEU A 99 -25.68 -0.36 -37.81
N LEU A 100 -26.04 0.24 -38.95
CA LEU A 100 -25.16 0.30 -40.13
C LEU A 100 -23.84 1.04 -39.84
N ALA A 101 -23.91 2.17 -39.14
CA ALA A 101 -22.74 2.98 -38.81
C ALA A 101 -21.83 2.35 -37.74
N THR A 102 -22.40 1.60 -36.78
CA THR A 102 -21.65 0.96 -35.70
C THR A 102 -21.03 -0.38 -36.11
N ARG A 103 -21.77 -1.20 -36.89
CA ARG A 103 -21.33 -2.54 -37.34
C ARG A 103 -20.36 -2.48 -38.51
N TYR A 104 -20.62 -1.65 -39.52
CA TYR A 104 -19.81 -1.58 -40.74
C TYR A 104 -18.90 -0.35 -40.78
N LYS A 105 -17.91 -0.32 -39.87
CA LYS A 105 -16.88 0.73 -39.83
C LYS A 105 -16.05 0.72 -41.12
N GLY A 106 -16.32 1.66 -42.02
CA GLY A 106 -15.64 1.78 -43.31
C GLY A 106 -16.56 1.65 -44.53
N LEU A 107 -17.86 1.39 -44.35
CA LEU A 107 -18.84 1.37 -45.43
C LEU A 107 -18.84 2.68 -46.24
N ASN A 108 -18.73 3.83 -45.57
CA ASN A 108 -18.64 5.15 -46.22
C ASN A 108 -17.41 5.27 -47.14
N VAL A 109 -16.29 4.66 -46.72
CA VAL A 109 -15.04 4.68 -47.48
C VAL A 109 -15.11 3.72 -48.66
N LEU A 110 -15.77 2.56 -48.49
CA LEU A 110 -16.00 1.59 -49.55
C LEU A 110 -16.91 2.18 -50.64
N LEU A 111 -18.05 2.75 -50.25
CA LEU A 111 -19.01 3.39 -51.14
C LEU A 111 -18.41 4.56 -51.91
N SER A 112 -17.64 5.43 -51.24
CA SER A 112 -16.98 6.57 -51.88
C SER A 112 -15.80 6.23 -52.78
N LYS A 113 -15.12 5.08 -52.58
CA LYS A 113 -13.96 4.69 -53.41
C LYS A 113 -14.30 3.74 -54.55
N GLN A 114 -15.22 2.81 -54.33
CA GLN A 114 -15.46 1.71 -55.27
C GLN A 114 -16.64 1.95 -56.23
N TRP A 115 -17.56 2.86 -55.88
CA TRP A 115 -18.84 2.99 -56.58
C TRP A 115 -19.13 4.37 -57.17
N THR A 116 -18.28 5.36 -56.91
CA THR A 116 -18.37 6.69 -57.53
C THR A 116 -18.13 6.63 -59.04
N GLY A 117 -19.06 7.17 -59.84
CA GLY A 117 -18.94 7.25 -61.30
C GLY A 117 -19.46 6.02 -62.05
N LYS A 118 -20.16 5.09 -61.39
CA LYS A 118 -20.72 3.86 -61.99
C LYS A 118 -22.20 3.96 -62.41
N GLY A 119 -22.78 5.16 -62.44
CA GLY A 119 -24.11 5.43 -63.02
C GLY A 119 -25.30 5.43 -62.06
N PHE A 120 -25.07 5.45 -60.74
CA PHE A 120 -26.12 5.53 -59.70
C PHE A 120 -25.76 6.49 -58.55
N ASP A 121 -24.96 7.52 -58.85
CA ASP A 121 -24.36 8.43 -57.87
C ASP A 121 -25.39 9.21 -57.02
N ARG A 122 -26.61 9.40 -57.50
CA ARG A 122 -27.69 10.07 -56.75
C ARG A 122 -28.06 9.29 -55.49
N ASP A 123 -28.30 7.99 -55.63
CA ASP A 123 -28.72 7.14 -54.51
C ASP A 123 -27.52 6.85 -53.58
N LEU A 124 -26.30 6.76 -54.15
CA LEU A 124 -25.05 6.66 -53.42
C LEU A 124 -24.78 7.90 -52.52
N SER A 125 -24.96 9.10 -53.07
CA SER A 125 -24.73 10.35 -52.34
C SER A 125 -25.71 10.51 -51.18
N GLN A 126 -26.99 10.19 -51.39
CA GLN A 126 -28.00 10.22 -50.32
C GLN A 126 -27.68 9.26 -49.18
N LEU A 127 -27.12 8.09 -49.47
CA LEU A 127 -26.70 7.14 -48.44
C LEU A 127 -25.48 7.65 -47.66
N LEU A 128 -24.51 8.24 -48.37
CA LEU A 128 -23.31 8.81 -47.75
C LEU A 128 -23.64 9.98 -46.80
N ASP A 129 -24.54 10.88 -47.20
CA ASP A 129 -24.95 12.03 -46.37
C ASP A 129 -25.59 11.59 -45.04
N LEU A 130 -26.45 10.58 -45.07
CA LEU A 130 -27.07 10.01 -43.87
C LEU A 130 -26.04 9.38 -42.92
N LEU A 131 -25.04 8.69 -43.48
CA LEU A 131 -24.00 8.03 -42.69
C LEU A 131 -22.98 9.02 -42.09
N TYR A 132 -22.74 10.17 -42.73
CA TYR A 132 -21.84 11.21 -42.19
C TYR A 132 -22.48 12.04 -41.07
N LEU A 133 -23.78 12.33 -41.17
CA LEU A 133 -24.50 13.14 -40.17
C LEU A 133 -24.46 12.48 -38.78
N GLU A 134 -24.66 11.15 -38.70
CA GLU A 134 -24.70 10.42 -37.43
C GLU A 134 -23.32 10.30 -36.75
N GLN A 135 -22.23 10.17 -37.52
CA GLN A 135 -20.87 10.06 -36.97
C GLN A 135 -20.37 11.36 -36.30
N SER A 136 -20.96 12.51 -36.64
CA SER A 136 -20.53 13.82 -36.13
C SER A 136 -21.07 14.14 -34.72
N ASN A 137 -22.27 13.68 -34.40
CA ASN A 137 -22.96 14.04 -33.14
C ASN A 137 -22.29 13.43 -31.89
N GLY A 138 -21.83 12.17 -31.96
CA GLY A 138 -21.23 11.50 -30.79
C GLY A 138 -19.85 12.03 -30.36
N LYS A 139 -19.03 12.54 -31.30
CA LYS A 139 -17.66 12.99 -31.01
C LYS A 139 -17.62 14.35 -30.29
N GLY A 140 -18.51 15.27 -30.66
CA GLY A 140 -18.54 16.63 -30.10
C GLY A 140 -19.02 16.70 -28.65
N GLU A 141 -19.87 15.76 -28.23
CA GLU A 141 -20.38 15.70 -26.86
C GLU A 141 -19.36 15.10 -25.89
N MET A 142 -18.68 14.03 -26.30
CA MET A 142 -17.63 13.41 -25.48
C MET A 142 -16.45 14.37 -25.23
N GLN A 143 -16.09 15.19 -26.22
CA GLN A 143 -15.02 16.18 -26.07
C GLN A 143 -15.41 17.32 -25.11
N ARG A 144 -16.68 17.75 -25.10
CA ARG A 144 -17.20 18.71 -24.12
C ARG A 144 -17.20 18.15 -22.71
N GLN A 145 -17.62 16.90 -22.53
CA GLN A 145 -17.57 16.23 -21.22
C GLN A 145 -16.14 16.09 -20.71
N HIS A 146 -15.19 15.76 -21.59
CA HIS A 146 -13.78 15.68 -21.24
C HIS A 146 -13.19 17.04 -20.82
N GLN A 147 -13.53 18.13 -21.52
CA GLN A 147 -13.12 19.48 -21.15
C GLN A 147 -13.68 19.90 -19.79
N ALA A 148 -14.97 19.63 -19.54
CA ALA A 148 -15.59 19.90 -18.25
C ALA A 148 -14.90 19.13 -17.10
N ALA A 149 -14.60 17.84 -17.32
CA ALA A 149 -13.85 17.02 -16.37
C ALA A 149 -12.46 17.62 -16.09
N CYS A 150 -11.74 18.07 -17.12
CA CYS A 150 -10.42 18.70 -16.94
C CYS A 150 -10.47 19.96 -16.08
N VAL A 151 -11.49 20.82 -16.26
CA VAL A 151 -11.67 22.04 -15.46
C VAL A 151 -11.92 21.71 -13.99
N ILE A 152 -12.80 20.75 -13.72
CA ILE A 152 -13.10 20.29 -12.35
C ILE A 152 -11.84 19.70 -11.70
N GLN A 153 -11.10 18.87 -12.44
CA GLN A 153 -9.86 18.28 -11.97
C GLN A 153 -8.79 19.33 -11.69
N ALA A 154 -8.63 20.33 -12.55
CA ALA A 154 -7.68 21.43 -12.36
C ALA A 154 -8.04 22.26 -11.11
N ALA A 155 -9.33 22.58 -10.92
CA ALA A 155 -9.81 23.29 -9.75
C ALA A 155 -9.54 22.50 -8.45
N TRP A 156 -9.82 21.19 -8.45
CA TRP A 156 -9.55 20.31 -7.31
C TRP A 156 -8.06 20.20 -6.98
N LYS A 157 -7.21 19.95 -7.98
CA LYS A 157 -5.75 19.90 -7.81
C LYS A 157 -5.20 21.22 -7.26
N GLY A 158 -5.71 22.35 -7.75
CA GLY A 158 -5.38 23.69 -7.25
C GLY A 158 -5.82 23.89 -5.79
N PHE A 159 -7.04 23.49 -5.43
CA PHE A 159 -7.53 23.53 -4.06
C PHE A 159 -6.67 22.69 -3.11
N GLN A 160 -6.35 21.44 -3.50
CA GLN A 160 -5.52 20.54 -2.70
C GLN A 160 -4.12 21.13 -2.44
N THR A 161 -3.51 21.72 -3.47
CA THR A 161 -2.21 22.39 -3.36
C THR A 161 -2.28 23.59 -2.41
N ARG A 162 -3.28 24.48 -2.57
CA ARG A 162 -3.49 25.62 -1.67
C ARG A 162 -3.75 25.19 -0.23
N LYS A 163 -4.51 24.12 -0.01
CA LYS A 163 -4.76 23.55 1.32
C LYS A 163 -3.48 23.03 1.97
N ARG A 164 -2.59 22.39 1.20
CA ARG A 164 -1.27 21.94 1.68
C ARG A 164 -0.36 23.13 2.00
N LEU A 165 -0.27 24.12 1.11
CA LEU A 165 0.55 25.32 1.33
C LEU A 165 0.09 26.12 2.56
N LYS A 166 -1.21 26.23 2.81
CA LYS A 166 -1.72 26.87 4.05
C LYS A 166 -1.27 26.17 5.34
N LYS A 167 -1.02 24.86 5.30
CA LYS A 167 -0.54 24.09 6.47
C LYS A 167 0.98 24.16 6.67
N LEU A 168 1.75 24.51 5.64
CA LEU A 168 3.21 24.52 5.69
C LEU A 168 3.77 25.48 6.77
N PRO A 169 3.28 26.74 6.88
CA PRO A 169 3.76 27.67 7.90
C PRO A 169 3.56 27.15 9.32
N GLN A 170 2.46 26.44 9.60
CA GLN A 170 2.20 25.85 10.91
C GLN A 170 3.22 24.75 11.23
N ALA A 171 3.53 23.88 10.26
CA ALA A 171 4.53 22.84 10.42
C ALA A 171 5.93 23.43 10.64
N VAL A 172 6.31 24.43 9.85
CA VAL A 172 7.60 25.13 10.00
C VAL A 172 7.69 25.82 11.36
N THR A 173 6.63 26.51 11.79
CA THR A 173 6.58 27.19 13.09
C THR A 173 6.67 26.18 14.24
N ALA A 174 6.00 25.02 14.14
CA ALA A 174 6.09 23.97 15.13
C ALA A 174 7.51 23.41 15.23
N LEU A 175 8.15 23.15 14.08
CA LEU A 175 9.54 22.70 14.02
C LEU A 175 10.48 23.73 14.66
N GLN A 176 10.38 25.00 14.26
CA GLN A 176 11.19 26.09 14.81
C GLN A 176 11.00 26.25 16.32
N ARG A 177 9.77 26.14 16.82
CA ARG A 177 9.49 26.17 18.27
C ARG A 177 10.13 24.99 18.99
N SER A 178 10.01 23.78 18.45
CA SER A 178 10.62 22.58 19.05
C SER A 178 12.15 22.66 19.09
N PHE A 179 12.77 23.18 18.03
CA PHE A 179 14.21 23.38 17.94
C PHE A 179 14.70 24.41 18.96
N ARG A 180 14.00 25.55 19.06
CA ARG A 180 14.33 26.59 20.06
C ARG A 180 14.19 26.06 21.49
N ALA A 181 13.12 25.32 21.79
CA ALA A 181 12.90 24.73 23.11
C ALA A 181 14.00 23.70 23.47
N LYS A 182 14.37 22.83 22.52
CA LYS A 182 15.47 21.86 22.71
C LYS A 182 16.79 22.57 22.99
N ARG A 183 17.12 23.58 22.20
CA ARG A 183 18.34 24.38 22.39
C ARG A 183 18.36 25.11 23.73
N GLU A 184 17.22 25.63 24.17
CA GLU A 184 17.10 26.26 25.48
C GLU A 184 17.31 25.24 26.62
N GLN A 185 16.72 24.05 26.52
CA GLN A 185 16.92 22.98 27.50
C GLN A 185 18.38 22.53 27.58
N GLU A 186 19.06 22.37 26.45
CA GLU A 186 20.48 22.04 26.40
C GLU A 186 21.34 23.12 27.09
N LEU A 187 21.06 24.40 26.81
CA LEU A 187 21.74 25.51 27.46
C LEU A 187 21.47 25.54 28.98
N GLN A 188 20.24 25.30 29.41
CA GLN A 188 19.90 25.23 30.84
C GLN A 188 20.60 24.06 31.53
N LEU A 189 20.70 22.89 30.88
CA LEU A 189 21.39 21.73 31.41
C LEU A 189 22.89 21.99 31.54
N LEU A 190 23.52 22.60 30.53
CA LEU A 190 24.92 23.01 30.59
C LEU A 190 25.17 24.05 31.71
N LYS A 191 24.27 25.01 31.90
CA LYS A 191 24.37 25.98 33.01
C LYS A 191 24.30 25.27 34.37
N LYS A 192 23.34 24.38 34.57
CA LYS A 192 23.23 23.58 35.80
C LYS A 192 24.46 22.73 36.06
N GLN A 193 25.02 22.09 35.03
CA GLN A 193 26.27 21.33 35.17
C GLN A 193 27.42 22.22 35.64
N LYS A 194 27.59 23.40 35.04
CA LYS A 194 28.62 24.36 35.46
C LYS A 194 28.40 24.86 36.89
N GLU A 195 27.15 25.12 37.27
CA GLU A 195 26.78 25.50 38.65
C GLU A 195 27.10 24.38 39.64
N ASP A 196 26.76 23.12 39.31
CA ASP A 196 27.06 21.95 40.12
C ASP A 196 28.57 21.70 40.26
N GLU A 197 29.34 21.88 39.17
CA GLU A 197 30.79 21.79 39.18
C GLU A 197 31.43 22.89 40.03
N ALA A 198 30.98 24.14 39.88
CA ALA A 198 31.43 25.26 40.70
C ALA A 198 31.14 25.02 42.19
N LEU A 199 29.95 24.50 42.52
CA LEU A 199 29.58 24.15 43.89
C LEU A 199 30.44 23.02 44.44
N LYS A 200 30.72 21.96 43.66
CA LYS A 200 31.64 20.89 44.05
C LYS A 200 33.04 21.44 44.35
N LEU A 201 33.57 22.30 43.49
CA LEU A 201 34.87 22.94 43.71
C LEU A 201 34.87 23.81 44.96
N GLN A 202 33.82 24.60 45.19
CA GLN A 202 33.67 25.41 46.40
C GLN A 202 33.65 24.55 47.66
N MET A 203 32.89 23.44 47.67
CA MET A 203 32.85 22.50 48.79
C MET A 203 34.21 21.85 49.04
N GLN A 204 34.95 21.48 47.99
CA GLN A 204 36.31 20.93 48.12
C GLN A 204 37.27 21.96 48.72
N LEU A 205 37.20 23.22 48.27
CA LEU A 205 38.02 24.30 48.82
C LEU A 205 37.68 24.57 50.29
N GLN A 206 36.40 24.60 50.65
CA GLN A 206 35.96 24.75 52.04
C GLN A 206 36.49 23.59 52.90
N ARG A 207 36.39 22.35 52.42
CA ARG A 207 36.95 21.18 53.12
C ARG A 207 38.47 21.30 53.30
N ARG A 208 39.21 21.70 52.27
CA ARG A 208 40.67 21.92 52.35
C ARG A 208 41.04 23.03 53.34
N LYS A 209 40.30 24.14 53.34
CA LYS A 209 40.50 25.23 54.33
C LYS A 209 40.22 24.74 55.75
N ALA A 210 39.11 24.03 55.97
CA ALA A 210 38.76 23.48 57.27
C ALA A 210 39.80 22.46 57.77
N MET A 211 40.31 21.58 56.89
CA MET A 211 41.38 20.65 57.24
C MET A 211 42.68 21.37 57.62
N ARG A 212 43.08 22.40 56.85
CA ARG A 212 44.26 23.21 57.20
C ARG A 212 44.11 23.87 58.56
N LEU A 213 42.99 24.56 58.79
CA LEU A 213 42.71 25.22 60.07
C LEU A 213 42.67 24.22 61.24
N PHE A 214 42.14 23.02 61.01
CA PHE A 214 42.15 21.95 61.99
C PHE A 214 43.57 21.50 62.34
N HIS A 215 44.42 21.27 61.34
CA HIS A 215 45.82 20.89 61.56
C HIS A 215 46.63 22.00 62.24
N GLU A 216 46.45 23.25 61.85
CA GLU A 216 47.07 24.42 62.50
C GLU A 216 46.72 24.49 63.98
N ARG A 217 45.43 24.32 64.32
CA ARG A 217 44.98 24.27 65.73
C ARG A 217 45.56 23.09 66.49
N GLN A 218 45.67 21.93 65.85
CA GLN A 218 46.26 20.75 66.47
C GLN A 218 47.76 20.94 66.75
N LEU A 219 48.50 21.56 65.82
CA LEU A 219 49.92 21.89 66.02
C LEU A 219 50.10 22.89 67.15
N ALA A 220 49.33 23.98 67.17
CA ALA A 220 49.38 24.96 68.25
C ALA A 220 49.07 24.36 69.63
N LEU A 221 48.13 23.40 69.71
CA LEU A 221 47.86 22.67 70.95
C LEU A 221 49.05 21.81 71.37
N LEU A 222 49.69 21.10 70.43
CA LEU A 222 50.87 20.27 70.72
C LEU A 222 52.07 21.10 71.18
N GLU A 223 52.23 22.34 70.68
CA GLU A 223 53.27 23.27 71.13
C GLU A 223 53.08 23.72 72.59
N ILE A 224 51.84 23.78 73.08
CA ILE A 224 51.50 24.24 74.44
C ILE A 224 51.55 23.10 75.47
N ILE A 225 51.32 21.85 75.06
CA ILE A 225 51.23 20.70 75.97
C ILE A 225 52.64 20.27 76.45
N HIS A 226 52.79 20.02 77.75
CA HIS A 226 54.05 19.53 78.32
C HIS A 226 54.41 18.13 77.76
N PRO A 227 55.69 17.85 77.43
CA PRO A 227 56.12 16.60 76.78
C PRO A 227 55.65 15.31 77.46
N SER A 228 55.57 15.29 78.79
CA SER A 228 55.09 14.10 79.54
C SER A 228 53.59 13.80 79.36
N GLN A 229 52.80 14.76 78.91
CA GLN A 229 51.35 14.62 78.72
C GLN A 229 50.94 14.35 77.26
N ILE A 230 51.85 14.52 76.30
CA ILE A 230 51.61 14.32 74.87
C ILE A 230 51.12 12.90 74.59
N ASN A 231 51.77 11.88 75.17
CA ASN A 231 51.40 10.48 74.95
C ASN A 231 49.97 10.16 75.41
N LYS A 232 49.55 10.73 76.55
CA LYS A 232 48.17 10.56 77.06
C LYS A 232 47.16 11.22 76.11
N HIS A 233 47.46 12.43 75.65
CA HIS A 233 46.60 13.14 74.68
C HIS A 233 46.47 12.39 73.35
N MET A 234 47.58 11.85 72.84
CA MET A 234 47.59 11.06 71.59
C MET A 234 46.74 9.79 71.72
N GLN A 235 46.85 9.06 72.83
CA GLN A 235 46.01 7.89 73.10
C GLN A 235 44.51 8.25 73.15
N GLU A 236 44.14 9.36 73.80
CA GLU A 236 42.75 9.83 73.83
C GLU A 236 42.22 10.15 72.42
N MET A 237 43.05 10.73 71.55
CA MET A 237 42.70 11.04 70.16
C MET A 237 42.58 9.79 69.30
N GLU A 238 43.44 8.79 69.50
CA GLU A 238 43.34 7.48 68.84
C GLU A 238 42.04 6.77 69.21
N VAL A 239 41.69 6.75 70.51
CA VAL A 239 40.44 6.15 70.99
C VAL A 239 39.22 6.85 70.38
N LYS A 240 39.18 8.19 70.38
CA LYS A 240 38.10 8.97 69.74
C LYS A 240 37.99 8.70 68.24
N SER A 241 39.13 8.56 67.56
CA SER A 241 39.19 8.26 66.13
C SER A 241 38.68 6.85 65.83
N ALA A 242 39.12 5.85 66.61
CA ALA A 242 38.66 4.47 66.52
C ALA A 242 37.13 4.37 66.73
N LEU A 243 36.60 5.04 67.75
CA LEU A 243 35.14 5.09 67.99
C LEU A 243 34.38 5.73 66.83
N THR A 244 34.93 6.78 66.23
CA THR A 244 34.34 7.44 65.06
C THR A 244 34.30 6.49 63.86
N ILE A 245 35.43 5.84 63.54
CA ILE A 245 35.52 4.86 62.45
C ILE A 245 34.55 3.71 62.68
N GLN A 246 34.52 3.14 63.89
CA GLN A 246 33.62 2.05 64.24
C GLN A 246 32.14 2.47 64.11
N ARG A 247 31.78 3.69 64.54
CA ARG A 247 30.42 4.24 64.38
C ARG A 247 30.04 4.37 62.90
N PHE A 248 30.92 4.93 62.08
CA PHE A 248 30.69 5.07 60.64
C PHE A 248 30.58 3.70 59.95
N TRP A 249 31.42 2.74 60.33
CA TRP A 249 31.38 1.37 59.82
C TRP A 249 30.08 0.65 60.17
N ARG A 250 29.64 0.72 61.44
CA ARG A 250 28.34 0.17 61.87
C ARG A 250 27.20 0.78 61.05
N GLY A 251 27.22 2.10 60.83
CA GLY A 251 26.24 2.79 59.98
C GLY A 251 26.31 2.36 58.51
N TYR A 252 27.50 2.22 57.94
CA TYR A 252 27.70 1.75 56.57
C TYR A 252 27.18 0.32 56.39
N ARG A 253 27.51 -0.58 57.33
CA ARG A 253 27.05 -1.97 57.34
C ARG A 253 25.52 -2.05 57.35
N ALA A 254 24.87 -1.27 58.21
CA ALA A 254 23.41 -1.21 58.28
C ALA A 254 22.81 -0.72 56.94
N ARG A 255 23.35 0.35 56.35
CA ARG A 255 22.90 0.85 55.04
C ARG A 255 23.12 -0.16 53.91
N LYS A 256 24.25 -0.87 53.91
CA LYS A 256 24.55 -1.92 52.93
C LYS A 256 23.53 -3.06 53.02
N ASN A 257 23.21 -3.52 54.23
CA ASN A 257 22.20 -4.55 54.45
C ASN A 257 20.82 -4.10 53.98
N VAL A 258 20.40 -2.87 54.30
CA VAL A 258 19.11 -2.31 53.83
C VAL A 258 19.09 -2.17 52.31
N HIS A 259 20.20 -1.76 51.69
CA HIS A 259 20.29 -1.68 50.23
C HIS A 259 20.15 -3.05 49.57
N GLN A 260 20.83 -4.07 50.08
CA GLN A 260 20.71 -5.45 49.63
C GLN A 260 19.28 -5.99 49.79
N GLN A 261 18.64 -5.73 50.95
CA GLN A 261 17.22 -6.07 51.17
C GLN A 261 16.29 -5.33 50.22
N LYS A 262 16.57 -4.06 49.90
CA LYS A 262 15.75 -3.29 48.96
C LYS A 262 15.89 -3.81 47.53
N GLN A 263 17.06 -4.30 47.16
CA GLN A 263 17.29 -4.95 45.87
C GLN A 263 16.52 -6.28 45.78
N SER A 264 16.63 -7.14 46.80
CA SER A 264 15.86 -8.40 46.82
C SER A 264 14.34 -8.16 46.85
N LEU A 265 13.86 -7.12 47.54
CA LEU A 265 12.46 -6.71 47.51
C LEU A 265 12.02 -6.20 46.13
N ARG A 266 12.90 -5.52 45.38
CA ARG A 266 12.60 -5.10 44.00
C ARG A 266 12.47 -6.29 43.08
N GLU A 267 13.40 -7.24 43.18
CA GLU A 267 13.39 -8.50 42.42
C GLU A 267 12.14 -9.31 42.74
N TYR A 268 11.81 -9.47 44.02
CA TYR A 268 10.58 -10.12 44.45
C TYR A 268 9.32 -9.42 43.92
N LYS A 269 9.24 -8.08 44.00
CA LYS A 269 8.11 -7.32 43.45
C LYS A 269 8.00 -7.50 41.93
N ALA A 270 9.12 -7.49 41.20
CA ALA A 270 9.13 -7.74 39.77
C ALA A 270 8.64 -9.16 39.45
N ALA A 271 9.12 -10.17 40.18
CA ALA A 271 8.67 -11.55 40.06
C ALA A 271 7.15 -11.68 40.30
N VAL A 272 6.62 -11.03 41.34
CA VAL A 272 5.16 -11.01 41.62
C VAL A 272 4.38 -10.34 40.49
N ILE A 273 4.88 -9.23 39.92
CA ILE A 273 4.24 -8.56 38.78
C ILE A 273 4.19 -9.50 37.56
N ILE A 274 5.31 -10.16 37.25
CA ILE A 274 5.41 -11.11 36.14
C ILE A 274 4.49 -12.31 36.38
N GLN A 275 4.51 -12.91 37.56
CA GLN A 275 3.63 -14.02 37.94
C GLN A 275 2.15 -13.63 37.81
N ARG A 276 1.76 -12.46 38.33
CA ARG A 276 0.38 -11.94 38.18
C ARG A 276 -0.01 -11.72 36.73
N ALA A 277 0.90 -11.21 35.90
CA ALA A 277 0.67 -11.03 34.48
C ALA A 277 0.52 -12.38 33.77
N ALA A 278 1.35 -13.37 34.10
CA ALA A 278 1.27 -14.73 33.58
C ALA A 278 -0.03 -15.43 33.98
N CYS A 279 -0.45 -15.34 35.25
CA CYS A 279 -1.74 -15.86 35.71
C CYS A 279 -2.90 -15.21 34.95
N ARG A 280 -2.91 -13.88 34.81
CA ARG A 280 -3.92 -13.17 34.01
C ARG A 280 -3.92 -13.58 32.54
N PHE A 281 -2.74 -13.78 31.95
CA PHE A 281 -2.61 -14.27 30.58
C PHE A 281 -3.14 -15.71 30.44
N LEU A 282 -2.81 -16.59 31.38
CA LEU A 282 -3.30 -17.97 31.41
C LEU A 282 -4.81 -18.03 31.64
N GLU A 283 -5.38 -17.18 32.49
CA GLU A 283 -6.83 -17.02 32.64
C GLU A 283 -7.47 -16.52 31.34
N LYS A 284 -6.90 -15.49 30.70
CA LYS A 284 -7.37 -15.01 29.39
C LYS A 284 -7.29 -16.11 28.34
N ARG A 285 -6.24 -16.93 28.36
CA ARG A 285 -6.08 -18.09 27.48
C ARG A 285 -7.11 -19.18 27.80
N ARG A 286 -7.40 -19.47 29.08
CA ARG A 286 -8.44 -20.42 29.51
C ARG A 286 -9.83 -19.93 29.12
N ARG A 287 -10.15 -18.63 29.27
CA ARG A 287 -11.39 -18.00 28.80
C ARG A 287 -11.54 -18.10 27.28
N LYS A 288 -10.46 -17.83 26.53
CA LYS A 288 -10.42 -18.08 25.07
C LYS A 288 -10.56 -19.56 24.71
N ARG A 289 -9.96 -20.47 25.50
CA ARG A 289 -10.07 -21.93 25.33
C ARG A 289 -11.46 -22.46 25.69
N THR A 290 -12.17 -21.84 26.63
CA THR A 290 -13.57 -22.17 26.93
C THR A 290 -14.49 -21.64 25.82
N LEU A 291 -14.16 -20.52 25.17
CA LEU A 291 -14.82 -20.11 23.93
C LEU A 291 -14.47 -21.02 22.73
N SER A 292 -13.26 -21.57 22.66
CA SER A 292 -12.82 -22.46 21.56
C SER A 292 -13.06 -23.94 21.81
N SER A 293 -13.44 -24.32 23.04
CA SER A 293 -13.96 -25.64 23.35
C SER A 293 -15.44 -25.61 23.00
N TRP A 294 -15.73 -25.54 21.71
CA TRP A 294 -16.74 -26.45 21.19
C TRP A 294 -16.30 -27.85 21.61
N LYS A 295 -16.75 -28.28 22.80
CA LYS A 295 -16.94 -29.70 23.03
C LYS A 295 -17.87 -30.08 21.88
N ASP A 296 -17.50 -31.05 21.06
CA ASP A 296 -18.54 -31.74 20.29
C ASP A 296 -19.65 -32.04 21.29
N PRO A 297 -20.84 -31.42 21.15
CA PRO A 297 -21.93 -31.77 22.03
C PRO A 297 -22.07 -33.29 21.84
N ARG A 298 -22.03 -34.05 22.95
CA ARG A 298 -22.48 -35.44 22.92
C ARG A 298 -23.77 -35.43 22.11
N GLY A 299 -23.76 -36.14 20.98
CA GLY A 299 -24.63 -35.86 19.83
C GLY A 299 -26.01 -35.42 20.29
N LEU A 300 -26.45 -34.23 19.85
CA LEU A 300 -27.79 -33.72 20.17
C LEU A 300 -28.78 -34.86 19.94
N THR A 301 -29.44 -35.30 21.01
CA THR A 301 -30.58 -36.22 20.92
C THR A 301 -31.60 -35.57 19.99
N ASP A 302 -32.21 -36.33 19.09
CA ASP A 302 -33.06 -35.74 18.03
C ASP A 302 -34.17 -34.83 18.60
N GLU A 303 -34.66 -35.13 19.80
CA GLU A 303 -35.60 -34.28 20.56
C GLU A 303 -35.06 -32.89 20.88
N GLN A 304 -33.78 -32.78 21.28
CA GLN A 304 -33.13 -31.49 21.55
C GLN A 304 -32.86 -30.73 20.26
N ARG A 305 -32.58 -31.44 19.16
CA ARG A 305 -32.42 -30.83 17.84
C ARG A 305 -33.73 -30.20 17.38
N VAL A 306 -34.84 -30.92 17.50
CA VAL A 306 -36.18 -30.39 17.16
C VAL A 306 -36.57 -29.22 18.06
N ALA A 307 -36.31 -29.29 19.37
CA ALA A 307 -36.62 -28.18 20.29
C ALA A 307 -35.78 -26.91 20.01
N LEU A 308 -34.51 -27.07 19.62
CA LEU A 308 -33.68 -25.94 19.20
C LEU A 308 -34.10 -25.39 17.84
N GLN A 309 -34.47 -26.28 16.91
CA GLN A 309 -35.02 -25.89 15.61
C GLN A 309 -36.28 -25.06 15.78
N GLN A 310 -37.21 -25.50 16.64
CA GLN A 310 -38.43 -24.76 16.97
C GLN A 310 -38.12 -23.38 17.56
N LYS A 311 -37.14 -23.27 18.46
CA LYS A 311 -36.72 -21.96 19.00
C LYS A 311 -36.15 -21.04 17.93
N VAL A 312 -35.39 -21.58 16.98
CA VAL A 312 -34.85 -20.82 15.85
C VAL A 312 -35.99 -20.40 14.93
N ASP A 313 -36.91 -21.30 14.60
CA ASP A 313 -38.06 -21.02 13.75
C ASP A 313 -39.00 -19.98 14.38
N ASP A 314 -39.24 -20.05 15.69
CA ASP A 314 -40.04 -19.05 16.42
C ASP A 314 -39.33 -17.70 16.47
N TYR A 315 -38.01 -17.67 16.60
CA TYR A 315 -37.24 -16.43 16.53
C TYR A 315 -37.27 -15.81 15.11
N ILE A 316 -37.18 -16.64 14.07
CA ILE A 316 -37.27 -16.21 12.66
C ILE A 316 -38.68 -15.68 12.35
N LYS A 317 -39.74 -16.32 12.87
CA LYS A 317 -41.12 -15.82 12.76
C LYS A 317 -41.29 -14.45 13.44
N LEU A 318 -40.65 -14.25 14.60
CA LEU A 318 -40.68 -12.98 15.33
C LEU A 318 -39.80 -11.90 14.68
N HIS A 319 -38.79 -12.28 13.89
CA HIS A 319 -37.86 -11.37 13.22
C HIS A 319 -37.70 -11.75 11.74
N PRO A 320 -38.71 -11.50 10.90
CA PRO A 320 -38.60 -11.77 9.47
C PRO A 320 -37.44 -10.95 8.88
N ALA A 321 -36.45 -11.64 8.32
CA ALA A 321 -35.39 -10.95 7.60
C ALA A 321 -36.00 -10.18 6.43
N SER A 322 -35.50 -8.97 6.17
CA SER A 322 -35.84 -8.22 4.96
C SER A 322 -35.68 -9.14 3.76
N GLN A 323 -36.68 -9.24 2.88
CA GLN A 323 -36.60 -10.08 1.68
C GLN A 323 -35.42 -9.60 0.83
N MET A 324 -34.32 -10.34 0.93
CA MET A 324 -33.18 -10.23 0.02
C MET A 324 -33.36 -11.33 -1.03
N SER A 325 -33.19 -10.98 -2.30
CA SER A 325 -33.16 -11.96 -3.38
C SER A 325 -32.11 -13.03 -3.08
N GLU A 326 -32.38 -14.28 -3.44
CA GLU A 326 -31.48 -15.42 -3.23
C GLU A 326 -30.11 -15.17 -3.88
N GLU A 327 -30.11 -14.47 -5.02
CA GLU A 327 -28.91 -14.05 -5.74
C GLU A 327 -28.06 -13.08 -4.91
N MET A 328 -28.69 -12.08 -4.30
CA MET A 328 -28.01 -11.09 -3.44
C MET A 328 -27.44 -11.72 -2.16
N SER A 329 -28.10 -12.75 -1.64
CA SER A 329 -27.59 -13.53 -0.49
C SER A 329 -26.35 -14.33 -0.85
N LYS A 330 -26.37 -15.02 -2.00
CA LYS A 330 -25.21 -15.78 -2.52
C LYS A 330 -24.03 -14.85 -2.82
N GLU A 331 -24.32 -13.70 -3.43
CA GLU A 331 -23.33 -12.66 -3.73
C GLU A 331 -22.67 -12.12 -2.46
N LEU A 332 -23.45 -11.76 -1.43
CA LEU A 332 -22.92 -11.33 -0.13
C LEU A 332 -22.09 -12.41 0.56
N HIS A 333 -22.52 -13.67 0.49
CA HIS A 333 -21.78 -14.78 1.06
C HIS A 333 -20.42 -14.94 0.38
N MET A 334 -20.39 -14.90 -0.95
CA MET A 334 -19.16 -14.95 -1.74
C MET A 334 -18.22 -13.79 -1.39
N GLN A 335 -18.73 -12.55 -1.36
CA GLN A 335 -17.95 -11.37 -0.98
C GLN A 335 -17.41 -11.46 0.46
N ALA A 336 -18.17 -12.03 1.39
CA ALA A 336 -17.72 -12.25 2.76
C ALA A 336 -16.59 -13.29 2.83
N GLN A 337 -16.71 -14.39 2.08
CA GLN A 337 -15.67 -15.41 1.98
C GLN A 337 -14.40 -14.86 1.34
N GLU A 338 -14.51 -14.07 0.27
CA GLU A 338 -13.36 -13.42 -0.37
C GLU A 338 -12.63 -12.47 0.59
N LYS A 339 -13.36 -11.61 1.31
CA LYS A 339 -12.77 -10.71 2.32
C LYS A 339 -12.06 -11.49 3.42
N LEU A 340 -12.63 -12.61 3.86
CA LEU A 340 -12.00 -13.48 4.85
C LEU A 340 -10.70 -14.11 4.30
N ALA A 341 -10.72 -14.61 3.06
CA ALA A 341 -9.54 -15.18 2.41
C ALA A 341 -8.41 -14.14 2.27
N GLN A 342 -8.75 -12.92 1.85
CA GLN A 342 -7.80 -11.80 1.77
C GLN A 342 -7.21 -11.45 3.14
N PHE A 343 -8.04 -11.39 4.17
CA PHE A 343 -7.58 -11.12 5.54
C PHE A 343 -6.63 -12.21 6.04
N LEU A 344 -6.97 -13.48 5.83
CA LEU A 344 -6.12 -14.61 6.25
C LEU A 344 -4.77 -14.61 5.52
N LEU A 345 -4.77 -14.28 4.23
CA LEU A 345 -3.53 -14.15 3.44
C LEU A 345 -2.65 -13.03 4.00
N ARG A 346 -3.22 -11.85 4.23
CA ARG A 346 -2.50 -10.68 4.77
C ARG A 346 -1.97 -10.94 6.18
N SER A 347 -2.76 -11.57 7.04
CA SER A 347 -2.38 -11.93 8.40
C SER A 347 -1.14 -12.85 8.44
N ARG A 348 -1.03 -13.82 7.52
CA ARG A 348 0.17 -14.68 7.42
C ARG A 348 1.42 -13.89 7.01
N LEU A 349 1.28 -12.93 6.08
CA LEU A 349 2.39 -12.07 5.66
C LEU A 349 2.85 -11.17 6.81
N ASP A 350 1.90 -10.56 7.52
CA ASP A 350 2.18 -9.69 8.67
C ASP A 350 2.86 -10.48 9.81
N GLN A 351 2.45 -11.73 10.06
CA GLN A 351 3.10 -12.61 11.04
C GLN A 351 4.56 -12.92 10.66
N ARG A 352 4.85 -13.24 9.39
CA ARG A 352 6.22 -13.46 8.93
C ARG A 352 7.08 -12.21 9.05
N ALA A 353 6.52 -11.04 8.72
CA ALA A 353 7.21 -9.77 8.87
C ALA A 353 7.52 -9.46 10.34
N ALA A 354 6.58 -9.74 11.25
CA ALA A 354 6.78 -9.59 12.69
C ALA A 354 7.88 -10.53 13.22
N GLN A 355 7.84 -11.81 12.84
CA GLN A 355 8.88 -12.78 13.19
C GLN A 355 10.26 -12.34 12.69
N ARG A 356 10.35 -11.84 11.44
CA ARG A 356 11.61 -11.33 10.88
C ARG A 356 12.14 -10.13 11.69
N ARG A 357 11.27 -9.21 12.09
CA ARG A 357 11.65 -8.07 12.95
C ARG A 357 12.15 -8.54 14.31
N GLU A 358 11.47 -9.49 14.94
CA GLU A 358 11.90 -10.07 16.22
C GLU A 358 13.26 -10.77 16.11
N THR A 359 13.50 -11.54 15.04
CA THR A 359 14.81 -12.17 14.82
C THR A 359 15.93 -11.16 14.60
N LEU A 360 15.67 -10.07 13.86
CA LEU A 360 16.64 -9.01 13.66
C LEU A 360 16.94 -8.25 14.96
N LEU A 361 15.93 -7.96 15.77
CA LEU A 361 16.13 -7.34 17.08
C LEU A 361 16.95 -8.23 18.01
N ALA A 362 16.70 -9.54 18.02
CA ALA A 362 17.50 -10.49 18.79
C ALA A 362 18.96 -10.49 18.33
N GLN A 363 19.20 -10.51 17.01
CA GLN A 363 20.55 -10.45 16.45
C GLN A 363 21.27 -9.14 16.81
N VAL A 364 20.60 -7.99 16.66
CA VAL A 364 21.17 -6.69 17.03
C VAL A 364 21.51 -6.65 18.52
N ASN A 365 20.64 -7.19 19.39
CA ASN A 365 20.92 -7.25 20.83
C ASN A 365 22.12 -8.13 21.14
N THR A 366 22.26 -9.30 20.48
CA THR A 366 23.44 -10.15 20.67
C THR A 366 24.71 -9.46 20.19
N ASP A 367 24.65 -8.74 19.06
CA ASP A 367 25.80 -8.00 18.54
C ASP A 367 26.18 -6.84 19.46
N VAL A 368 25.21 -6.12 20.03
CA VAL A 368 25.43 -5.08 21.03
C VAL A 368 26.07 -5.66 22.29
N GLU A 369 25.56 -6.79 22.81
CA GLU A 369 26.15 -7.46 23.98
C GLU A 369 27.59 -7.91 23.71
N LEU A 370 27.89 -8.42 22.52
CA LEU A 370 29.25 -8.76 22.10
C LEU A 370 30.16 -7.52 22.10
N LEU A 371 29.71 -6.41 21.52
CA LEU A 371 30.48 -5.16 21.47
C LEU A 371 30.69 -4.54 22.86
N MET A 372 29.68 -4.59 23.74
CA MET A 372 29.79 -4.08 25.11
C MET A 372 30.78 -4.89 25.95
N ASN A 373 30.99 -6.16 25.61
CA ASN A 373 31.94 -7.05 26.28
C ASN A 373 33.25 -7.21 25.50
N ALA A 374 33.57 -6.30 24.58
CA ALA A 374 34.81 -6.37 23.81
C ALA A 374 36.05 -6.25 24.71
N PRO A 375 37.03 -7.17 24.60
CA PRO A 375 38.26 -7.10 25.38
C PRO A 375 39.07 -5.85 25.01
N GLN A 376 39.88 -5.37 25.94
CA GLN A 376 40.79 -4.25 25.64
C GLN A 376 41.82 -4.65 24.58
N LEU A 377 42.23 -3.71 23.73
CA LEU A 377 43.19 -3.96 22.64
C LEU A 377 44.54 -4.54 23.10
N ALA A 378 44.91 -4.39 24.37
CA ALA A 378 46.12 -4.96 24.95
C ALA A 378 45.97 -6.44 25.34
N GLU A 379 44.73 -6.93 25.51
CA GLU A 379 44.40 -8.27 26.03
C GLU A 379 43.79 -9.19 24.94
N SER A 380 43.60 -8.68 23.73
CA SER A 380 42.91 -9.40 22.65
C SER A 380 43.75 -10.56 22.10
N THR A 381 43.18 -11.76 22.08
CA THR A 381 43.76 -12.97 21.49
C THR A 381 43.24 -13.18 20.06
N GLU A 382 43.95 -13.92 19.20
CA GLU A 382 43.52 -14.23 17.82
C GLU A 382 42.15 -14.97 17.77
N LYS A 383 41.81 -15.70 18.83
CA LYS A 383 40.50 -16.35 18.99
C LYS A 383 39.36 -15.35 19.21
N ASP A 384 39.63 -14.22 19.86
CA ASP A 384 38.64 -13.17 20.10
C ASP A 384 38.35 -12.41 18.80
N LEU A 385 39.37 -12.24 17.94
CA LEU A 385 39.19 -11.63 16.61
C LEU A 385 38.17 -12.40 15.76
N ALA A 386 38.19 -13.72 15.80
CA ALA A 386 37.23 -14.55 15.05
C ALA A 386 35.77 -14.35 15.49
N VAL A 387 35.53 -13.89 16.73
CA VAL A 387 34.18 -13.62 17.27
C VAL A 387 33.61 -12.32 16.71
N PHE A 388 34.46 -11.31 16.47
CA PHE A 388 34.05 -9.98 15.97
C PHE A 388 34.09 -9.86 14.44
N MET A 389 34.59 -10.86 13.73
CA MET A 389 34.52 -10.88 12.27
C MET A 389 33.12 -11.30 11.78
N SER A 390 32.62 -10.61 10.76
CA SER A 390 31.44 -11.05 10.04
C SER A 390 31.67 -12.46 9.45
N ARG A 391 30.68 -13.34 9.55
CA ARG A 391 30.69 -14.66 8.89
C ARG A 391 30.64 -14.55 7.36
N SER A 392 30.17 -13.42 6.82
CA SER A 392 30.13 -13.19 5.38
C SER A 392 31.47 -12.61 4.91
N VAL A 393 32.16 -13.39 4.06
CA VAL A 393 33.46 -13.01 3.49
C VAL A 393 33.43 -11.65 2.79
N PRO A 394 32.43 -11.30 1.96
CA PRO A 394 32.39 -9.99 1.29
C PRO A 394 32.30 -8.80 2.26
N VAL A 395 31.56 -8.97 3.36
CA VAL A 395 31.41 -7.91 4.37
C VAL A 395 32.72 -7.78 5.17
N ALA A 396 33.34 -8.90 5.52
CA ALA A 396 34.62 -8.90 6.22
C ALA A 396 35.74 -8.28 5.36
N THR A 397 35.81 -8.60 4.07
CA THR A 397 36.78 -7.99 3.14
C THR A 397 36.54 -6.50 3.00
N LYS A 398 35.28 -6.06 2.82
CA LYS A 398 34.95 -4.64 2.70
C LYS A 398 35.26 -3.86 3.98
N ALA A 399 34.96 -4.44 5.15
CA ALA A 399 35.32 -3.86 6.43
C ALA A 399 36.84 -3.70 6.57
N LYS A 400 37.62 -4.72 6.18
CA LYS A 400 39.09 -4.65 6.17
C LYS A 400 39.62 -3.57 5.23
N GLU A 401 39.07 -3.47 4.02
CA GLU A 401 39.42 -2.41 3.07
C GLU A 401 39.13 -1.03 3.64
N SER A 402 37.92 -0.82 4.20
CA SER A 402 37.52 0.46 4.79
C SER A 402 38.43 0.87 5.95
N HIS A 403 38.80 -0.07 6.83
CA HIS A 403 39.74 0.18 7.91
C HIS A 403 41.14 0.51 7.38
N SER A 404 41.60 -0.19 6.35
CA SER A 404 42.89 0.11 5.72
C SER A 404 42.91 1.49 5.07
N ALA A 405 41.80 1.93 4.47
CA ALA A 405 41.64 3.26 3.91
C ALA A 405 41.63 4.32 5.02
N MET A 406 40.91 4.08 6.11
CA MET A 406 40.89 4.94 7.30
C MET A 406 42.29 5.11 7.91
N LEU A 407 43.06 4.04 8.05
CA LEU A 407 44.43 4.09 8.56
C LEU A 407 45.37 4.87 7.62
N LYS A 408 45.21 4.68 6.30
CA LYS A 408 45.95 5.45 5.30
C LYS A 408 45.62 6.94 5.41
N TYR A 409 44.33 7.29 5.51
CA TYR A 409 43.86 8.66 5.70
C TYR A 409 44.41 9.29 6.98
N ALA A 410 44.34 8.58 8.11
CA ALA A 410 44.87 9.06 9.39
C ALA A 410 46.36 9.44 9.31
N ARG A 411 47.14 8.67 8.54
CA ARG A 411 48.58 8.89 8.31
C ARG A 411 48.89 9.99 7.29
N TRP A 412 47.90 10.55 6.58
CA TRP A 412 48.16 11.59 5.61
C TRP A 412 48.55 12.91 6.29
N PRO A 413 49.46 13.69 5.67
CA PRO A 413 49.76 15.06 6.07
C PRO A 413 48.48 15.91 6.05
N TRP A 414 48.41 16.90 6.96
CA TRP A 414 47.23 17.76 7.12
C TRP A 414 46.75 18.41 5.82
N TRP A 415 47.65 18.82 4.92
CA TRP A 415 47.31 19.42 3.62
C TRP A 415 46.58 18.48 2.66
N LYS A 416 46.72 17.15 2.80
CA LYS A 416 45.97 16.15 2.01
C LYS A 416 44.58 15.87 2.58
N LYS A 417 44.32 16.29 3.82
CA LYS A 417 43.02 16.18 4.49
C LYS A 417 42.13 17.40 4.23
N LEU A 418 42.69 18.45 3.60
CA LEU A 418 42.05 19.76 3.38
C LEU A 418 41.07 19.82 2.19
N GLY A 419 40.61 18.66 1.70
CA GLY A 419 39.59 18.56 0.64
C GLY A 419 38.32 17.82 1.07
N ASP A 420 38.41 16.93 2.07
CA ASP A 420 37.27 16.10 2.52
C ASP A 420 36.40 16.78 3.60
N GLU A 421 36.85 17.89 4.22
CA GLU A 421 36.03 18.63 5.20
C GLU A 421 34.82 19.36 4.57
N PHE A 422 34.73 19.38 3.23
CA PHE A 422 33.62 19.98 2.48
C PHE A 422 32.71 18.97 1.76
N GLU A 423 33.02 17.66 1.84
CA GLU A 423 32.10 16.61 1.43
C GLU A 423 31.42 16.09 2.71
N GLU A 424 30.17 16.51 2.92
CA GLU A 424 29.33 15.98 3.98
C GLU A 424 29.25 14.44 3.87
N ASP A 425 29.57 13.73 4.96
CA ASP A 425 29.52 12.27 5.13
C ASP A 425 28.12 11.61 4.88
N ASP A 426 27.19 12.30 4.23
CA ASP A 426 25.86 11.80 3.87
C ASP A 426 25.72 11.38 2.39
N VAL A 427 26.79 11.46 1.58
CA VAL A 427 26.75 10.92 0.20
C VAL A 427 27.11 9.43 0.22
N ILE A 428 26.08 8.61 0.50
CA ILE A 428 26.06 7.20 0.13
C ILE A 428 26.50 7.10 -1.35
N PRO A 429 27.54 6.32 -1.70
CA PRO A 429 27.98 6.19 -3.09
C PRO A 429 26.79 5.81 -3.99
N ASP A 430 26.55 6.60 -5.03
CA ASP A 430 25.40 6.50 -5.96
C ASP A 430 25.22 5.07 -6.54
N ASP A 431 26.31 4.30 -6.60
CA ASP A 431 26.32 2.90 -7.03
C ASP A 431 25.56 1.95 -6.08
N THR A 432 25.52 2.25 -4.78
CA THR A 432 24.79 1.44 -3.78
C THR A 432 23.28 1.72 -3.81
N LEU A 433 22.86 2.95 -4.10
CA LEU A 433 21.45 3.29 -4.32
C LEU A 433 20.91 2.67 -5.60
N ASN A 434 21.68 2.65 -6.69
CA ASN A 434 21.26 2.05 -7.96
C ASN A 434 21.11 0.52 -7.88
N ALA A 435 21.95 -0.17 -7.10
CA ALA A 435 21.85 -1.62 -6.90
C ALA A 435 20.64 -2.01 -6.01
N GLU A 436 20.37 -1.25 -4.95
CA GLU A 436 19.23 -1.54 -4.06
C GLU A 436 17.88 -1.11 -4.64
N LEU A 437 17.81 0.04 -5.34
CA LEU A 437 16.59 0.50 -6.02
C LEU A 437 16.20 -0.37 -7.23
N GLY A 438 17.18 -0.96 -7.91
CA GLY A 438 16.93 -1.91 -9.00
C GLY A 438 16.22 -3.19 -8.57
N SER A 439 16.39 -3.60 -7.30
CA SER A 439 15.75 -4.80 -6.73
C SER A 439 14.33 -4.54 -6.17
N LEU A 440 14.02 -3.28 -5.85
CA LEU A 440 12.75 -2.87 -5.23
C LEU A 440 11.70 -2.37 -6.23
N PHE A 441 12.08 -2.13 -7.49
CA PHE A 441 11.17 -1.65 -8.54
C PHE A 441 10.95 -2.72 -9.64
N ILE A 442 10.30 -3.82 -9.29
CA ILE A 442 9.61 -4.68 -10.28
C ILE A 442 8.25 -4.06 -10.56
N GLY A 443 8.26 -2.94 -11.29
CA GLY A 443 7.08 -2.26 -11.79
C GLY A 443 7.37 -1.82 -13.21
N GLY A 444 6.77 -2.52 -14.18
CA GLY A 444 7.17 -2.56 -15.58
C GLY A 444 7.42 -1.19 -16.22
N ARG A 445 8.59 -1.03 -16.81
CA ARG A 445 8.82 -0.02 -17.85
C ARG A 445 8.06 -0.47 -19.11
N LYS A 446 7.07 0.32 -19.51
CA LYS A 446 6.57 0.31 -20.89
C LYS A 446 7.72 0.74 -21.79
N SER A 447 8.07 -0.13 -22.72
CA SER A 447 8.90 0.17 -23.88
C SER A 447 8.24 1.30 -24.67
N LEU A 448 9.02 2.34 -24.97
CA LEU A 448 8.80 3.19 -26.14
C LEU A 448 9.36 2.48 -27.37
#